data_AF-A0A536KGD6-F1
#
_entry.id   AF-A0A536KGD6-F1
#
_cell.length_a   1.000
_cell.length_b   1.000
_cell.length_c   1.000
_cell.angle_alpha   90.00
_cell.angle_beta   90.00
_cell.angle_gamma   90.00
#
_symmetry.space_group_name_H-M   'P 1'
#
loop_
_entity.id
_entity.type
_entity.pdbx_description
1 polymer ?
#
loop_
_entity_poly.entity_id
_entity_poly.type
_entity_poly.pdbx_seq_one_letter_code
_entity_poly.pdbx_strand_id
1 'polypeptide(L)' 'MIEAFIAPNQLVRIVLRSFPVLPLAIWTLWYERSRPFERQRPAIRVAGRILLLVLVMAFAVAVLGIGINWLYDPNRVI' A
#
# COMPACT_ATOMS: atom_id res chain seq x y z
N MET A 1 11.66 -18.42 8.07
CA MET A 1 11.36 -18.15 6.64
C MET A 1 10.48 -16.92 6.56
N ILE A 2 10.72 -16.01 5.62
CA ILE A 2 9.88 -14.80 5.44
C ILE A 2 8.91 -15.07 4.28
N GLU A 3 7.66 -15.40 4.56
CA GLU A 3 6.67 -15.81 3.54
C GLU A 3 6.45 -14.75 2.45
N ALA A 4 6.69 -13.47 2.76
CA ALA A 4 6.62 -12.36 1.80
C ALA A 4 7.55 -12.53 0.57
N PHE A 5 8.57 -13.39 0.64
CA PHE A 5 9.51 -13.64 -0.45
C PHE A 5 9.39 -15.04 -1.06
N ILE A 6 8.88 -16.01 -0.31
CA ILE A 6 9.03 -17.44 -0.62
C ILE A 6 7.66 -18.12 -0.88
N ALA A 7 6.55 -17.44 -0.59
CA ALA A 7 5.22 -18.03 -0.83
C ALA A 7 5.03 -18.38 -2.32
N PRO A 8 4.53 -19.58 -2.66
CA PRO A 8 4.42 -20.03 -4.05
C PRO A 8 3.39 -19.21 -4.85
N ASN A 9 2.36 -18.70 -4.20
CA ASN A 9 1.35 -17.85 -4.83
C ASN A 9 1.82 -16.38 -4.90
N GLN A 10 1.90 -15.85 -6.11
CA GLN A 10 2.29 -14.46 -6.39
C GLN A 10 1.38 -13.43 -5.72
N LEU A 11 0.06 -13.67 -5.69
CA LEU A 11 -0.89 -12.76 -5.04
C LEU A 11 -0.62 -12.65 -3.54
N VAL A 12 -0.29 -13.79 -2.89
CA VAL A 12 0.02 -13.83 -1.45
C VAL A 12 1.29 -13.02 -1.15
N ARG A 13 2.33 -13.13 -1.98
CA ARG A 13 3.56 -12.32 -1.82
C ARG A 13 3.28 -10.82 -1.97
N ILE A 14 2.49 -10.43 -2.98
CA ILE A 14 2.12 -9.02 -3.23
C ILE A 14 1.37 -8.43 -2.03
N VAL A 15 0.41 -9.18 -1.48
CA VAL A 15 -0.36 -8.76 -0.30
C VAL A 15 0.58 -8.63 0.90
N LEU A 16 1.41 -9.63 1.19
CA LEU A 16 2.33 -9.59 2.34
C LEU A 16 3.36 -8.46 2.28
N ARG A 17 3.78 -8.04 1.06
CA ARG A 17 4.72 -6.92 0.87
C ARG A 17 4.07 -5.55 1.02
N SER A 18 2.81 -5.42 0.63
CA SER A 18 2.09 -4.15 0.64
C SER A 18 1.29 -3.92 1.94
N PHE A 19 0.88 -4.99 2.62
CA PHE A 19 0.11 -4.94 3.86
C PHE A 19 0.73 -4.07 4.97
N PRO A 20 2.06 -4.08 5.20
CA PRO A 20 2.68 -3.24 6.22
C PRO A 20 2.52 -1.73 5.98
N VAL A 21 2.20 -1.29 4.75
CA VAL A 21 1.95 0.12 4.42
C VAL A 21 0.60 0.60 4.97
N LEU A 22 -0.38 -0.31 5.11
CA LEU A 22 -1.74 0.01 5.53
C LEU A 22 -1.83 0.70 6.92
N PRO A 23 -1.19 0.20 7.99
CA PRO A 23 -1.21 0.90 9.29
C PRO A 23 -0.55 2.28 9.24
N LEU A 24 0.52 2.47 8.45
CA LEU A 24 1.18 3.76 8.28
C LEU A 24 0.29 4.75 7.51
N ALA A 25 -0.37 4.29 6.46
CA ALA A 25 -1.32 5.10 5.71
C ALA A 25 -2.52 5.52 6.60
N ILE A 26 -3.05 4.61 7.42
CA ILE A 26 -4.12 4.95 8.37
C ILE A 26 -3.63 5.97 9.40
N TRP A 27 -2.44 5.77 9.97
CA TRP A 27 -1.85 6.68 10.94
C TRP A 27 -1.73 8.10 10.40
N THR A 28 -1.10 8.25 9.24
CA THR A 28 -0.85 9.55 8.59
C THR A 28 -2.14 10.28 8.18
N LEU A 29 -3.19 9.52 7.85
CA LEU A 29 -4.45 10.09 7.38
C LEU A 29 -5.44 10.41 8.51
N TRP A 30 -5.41 9.70 9.64
CA TRP A 30 -6.38 9.87 10.73
C TRP A 30 -5.80 10.42 12.04
N TYR A 31 -4.56 10.09 12.37
CA TYR A 31 -3.96 10.41 13.69
C TYR A 31 -2.96 11.55 13.65
N GLU A 32 -2.27 11.75 12.51
CA GLU A 32 -1.32 12.84 12.34
C GLU A 32 -1.95 14.22 12.60
N ARG A 33 -1.23 15.13 13.26
CA ARG A 33 -1.71 16.48 13.56
C ARG A 33 -1.92 17.32 12.29
N SER A 34 -1.08 17.13 11.29
CA SER A 34 -1.13 17.78 9.97
C SER A 34 -1.92 16.97 8.94
N ARG A 35 -2.94 16.24 9.39
CA ARG A 35 -3.77 15.37 8.54
C ARG A 35 -4.45 16.13 7.39
N PRO A 36 -4.54 15.50 6.21
CA PRO A 36 -5.11 16.15 5.03
C PRO A 36 -6.62 16.41 5.20
N PHE A 37 -7.08 17.44 4.48
CA PHE A 37 -8.49 17.86 4.39
C PHE A 37 -9.14 18.35 5.69
N GLU A 38 -8.36 18.71 6.71
CA GLU A 38 -8.89 19.12 8.02
C GLU A 38 -9.78 20.38 7.96
N ARG A 39 -9.55 21.25 6.98
CA ARG A 39 -10.32 22.50 6.77
C ARG A 39 -11.63 22.29 6.01
N GLN A 40 -11.90 21.09 5.51
CA GLN A 40 -13.06 20.82 4.65
C GLN A 40 -14.28 20.32 5.44
N ARG A 41 -15.46 20.34 4.80
CA ARG A 41 -16.69 19.78 5.38
C ARG A 41 -16.49 18.30 5.77
N PRO A 42 -17.13 17.82 6.85
CA PRO A 42 -16.87 16.47 7.38
C PRO A 42 -17.00 15.34 6.34
N ALA A 43 -18.02 15.41 5.47
CA ALA A 43 -18.23 14.42 4.42
C ALA A 43 -17.09 14.40 3.38
N ILE A 44 -16.64 15.57 2.93
CA ILE A 44 -15.56 15.71 1.94
C ILE A 44 -14.23 15.25 2.54
N ARG A 45 -13.99 15.56 3.83
CA ARG A 45 -12.80 15.11 4.55
C ARG A 45 -12.72 13.59 4.62
N VAL A 46 -13.80 12.91 4.97
CA VAL A 46 -13.82 11.44 5.06
C VAL A 46 -13.66 10.82 3.68
N ALA A 47 -14.42 11.28 2.69
CA ALA A 47 -14.32 10.79 1.32
C ALA A 47 -12.90 10.97 0.75
N GLY A 48 -12.30 12.15 0.96
CA GLY A 48 -10.93 12.45 0.53
C GLY A 48 -9.88 11.56 1.19
N ARG A 49 -10.01 11.25 2.48
CA ARG A 49 -9.09 10.34 3.18
C ARG A 49 -9.24 8.90 2.71
N ILE A 50 -10.46 8.44 2.47
CA ILE A 50 -10.70 7.10 1.91
C ILE A 50 -10.10 7.00 0.51
N LEU A 51 -10.35 7.99 -0.35
CA LEU A 51 -9.77 8.02 -1.70
C LEU A 51 -8.23 8.03 -1.63
N LEU A 52 -7.65 8.85 -0.76
CA LEU A 52 -6.21 8.94 -0.59
C LEU A 52 -5.62 7.62 -0.04
N LEU A 53 -6.30 6.97 0.90
CA LEU A 53 -5.91 5.64 1.40
C LEU A 53 -5.88 4.60 0.27
N VAL A 54 -6.92 4.57 -0.57
CA VAL A 54 -6.99 3.66 -1.72
C VAL A 54 -5.86 3.94 -2.70
N LEU A 55 -5.57 5.22 -3.01
CA LEU A 55 -4.48 5.61 -3.90
C LEU A 55 -3.11 5.21 -3.36
N VAL A 56 -2.86 5.42 -2.06
CA VAL A 56 -1.61 5.03 -1.41
C VAL A 56 -1.44 3.51 -1.44
N MET A 57 -2.50 2.75 -1.16
CA MET A 57 -2.45 1.29 -1.22
C MET A 57 -2.23 0.78 -2.65
N ALA A 58 -2.89 1.37 -3.64
CA ALA A 58 -2.67 1.04 -5.04
C ALA A 58 -1.21 1.31 -5.46
N PHE A 59 -0.65 2.45 -5.04
CA PHE A 59 0.76 2.78 -5.28
C PHE A 59 1.71 1.80 -4.58
N ALA A 60 1.45 1.45 -3.32
CA ALA A 60 2.25 0.46 -2.58
C ALA A 60 2.20 -0.92 -3.24
N VAL A 61 1.04 -1.37 -3.71
CA VAL A 61 0.90 -2.62 -4.47
C VAL A 61 1.69 -2.57 -5.77
N ALA A 62 1.64 -1.46 -6.51
CA ALA A 62 2.39 -1.30 -7.75
C ALA A 62 3.91 -1.34 -7.52
N VAL A 63 4.42 -0.61 -6.53
CA VAL A 63 5.87 -0.50 -6.27
C VAL A 63 6.40 -1.73 -5.53
N LEU A 64 5.82 -2.06 -4.37
CA LEU A 64 6.33 -3.11 -3.47
C LEU A 64 5.82 -4.50 -3.87
N GLY A 65 4.60 -4.59 -4.39
CA GLY A 65 4.05 -5.85 -4.87
C GLY A 65 4.64 -6.21 -6.23
N ILE A 66 4.21 -5.46 -7.25
CA ILE A 66 4.50 -5.74 -8.65
C ILE A 66 5.97 -5.45 -8.97
N GLY A 67 6.49 -4.28 -8.60
CA GLY A 67 7.88 -3.88 -8.88
C GLY A 67 8.91 -4.84 -8.29
N ILE A 68 8.74 -5.23 -7.02
CA ILE A 68 9.62 -6.24 -6.39
C ILE A 68 9.40 -7.61 -7.02
N ASN A 69 8.17 -8.03 -7.31
CA ASN A 69 7.94 -9.33 -7.95
C ASN A 69 8.59 -9.39 -9.34
N TRP A 70 8.57 -8.29 -10.09
CA TRP A 70 9.23 -8.14 -11.38
C TRP A 70 10.75 -8.20 -11.25
N LEU A 71 11.32 -7.51 -10.26
CA LEU A 71 12.78 -7.48 -10.04
C LEU A 71 13.35 -8.86 -9.69
N TYR A 72 12.58 -9.67 -8.96
CA TYR A 72 12.99 -11.00 -8.50
C TYR A 72 12.37 -12.14 -9.33
N ASP A 73 11.85 -11.87 -10.53
CA ASP A 73 11.25 -12.90 -11.38
C ASP A 73 12.37 -13.76 -12.02
N PRO A 74 12.51 -15.05 -11.64
CA PRO A 74 13.60 -15.91 -12.13
C PRO A 74 13.46 -16.28 -13.61
N ASN A 75 12.29 -16.07 -14.21
CA ASN A 75 12.07 -16.31 -15.65
C ASN A 75 12.44 -15.10 -16.52
N ARG A 76 12.85 -13.98 -15.92
CA ARG A 76 13.50 -12.88 -16.66
C ARG A 76 14.96 -13.25 -16.90
N VAL A 77 15.16 -14.04 -17.95
CA VAL A 77 16.47 -14.16 -18.60
C VAL A 77 16.83 -12.75 -19.11
N ILE A 78 17.93 -12.19 -18.60
CA ILE A 78 18.55 -10.98 -19.15
C ILE A 78 19.22 -11.34 -20.47
#